data_AF-A0A8T4N518-F1
#
_entry.id   AF-A0A8T4N518-F1
#
_cell.length_a   1.000
_cell.length_b   1.000
_cell.length_c   1.000
_cell.angle_alpha   90.00
_cell.angle_beta   90.00
_cell.angle_gamma   90.00
#
_symmetry.space_group_name_H-M   'P 1'
#
loop_
_entity.id
_entity.type
_entity.pdbx_description
1 polymer ?
#
loop_
_entity_poly.entity_id
_entity_poly.type
_entity_poly.pdbx_seq_one_letter_code
_entity_poly.pdbx_strand_id
1 'polypeptide(L)'
;MKIKAKKHNEDGLVRVETSGQIKEVLINEDFLKPKEASVSICFRGKSSSGIVEMNIKELESLYKNVAPKIAMLKNVKVMKFGK
;
A
#
# COMPACT_ATOMS: atom_id res chain seq x y z
N MET A 1 9.78 4.46 1.79
CA MET A 1 9.38 3.31 0.93
C MET A 1 9.82 3.61 -0.51
N LYS A 2 10.31 2.63 -1.27
CA LYS A 2 10.64 2.81 -2.70
C LYS A 2 9.41 2.49 -3.53
N ILE A 3 8.85 3.47 -4.23
CA ILE A 3 7.62 3.33 -5.01
C ILE A 3 7.97 3.54 -6.49
N LYS A 4 7.73 2.53 -7.31
CA LYS A 4 7.95 2.59 -8.75
C LYS A 4 6.63 2.92 -9.45
N ALA A 5 6.49 4.15 -9.89
CA ALA A 5 5.33 4.60 -10.65
C ALA A 5 5.67 4.62 -12.15
N LYS A 6 4.67 4.32 -12.99
CA LYS A 6 4.76 4.54 -14.44
C LYS A 6 4.17 5.91 -14.74
N LYS A 7 4.93 6.77 -15.43
CA LYS A 7 4.49 8.10 -15.88
C LYS A 7 4.56 8.15 -17.40
N HIS A 8 3.55 8.72 -18.03
CA HIS A 8 3.57 8.99 -19.46
C HIS A 8 4.14 10.39 -19.72
N ASN A 9 5.16 10.48 -20.57
CA ASN A 9 5.76 11.73 -21.04
C ASN A 9 5.70 11.78 -22.57
N GLU A 10 6.15 12.89 -23.19
CA GLU A 10 6.16 13.08 -24.65
C GLU A 10 6.95 11.99 -25.39
N ASP A 11 7.99 11.43 -24.76
CA ASP A 11 8.83 10.34 -25.30
C ASP A 11 8.30 8.92 -24.97
N GLY A 12 7.11 8.80 -24.38
CA GLY A 12 6.46 7.53 -24.04
C GLY A 12 6.42 7.21 -22.54
N LEU A 13 6.32 5.91 -22.23
CA LEU A 13 5.93 5.43 -20.90
C LEU A 13 7.17 5.08 -20.06
N VAL A 14 7.60 6.01 -19.19
CA VAL A 14 8.80 5.89 -18.36
C VAL A 14 8.49 5.43 -16.95
N ARG A 15 9.30 4.51 -16.42
CA ARG A 15 9.21 4.04 -15.04
C ARG A 15 10.06 4.96 -14.15
N VAL A 16 9.41 5.69 -13.26
CA VAL A 16 10.05 6.61 -12.32
C VAL A 16 10.13 5.93 -10.96
N GLU A 17 11.35 5.73 -10.45
CA GLU A 17 11.56 5.31 -9.07
C GLU A 17 11.48 6.54 -8.17
N THR A 18 10.46 6.59 -7.32
CA THR A 18 10.23 7.69 -6.39
C THR A 18 10.39 7.20 -4.96
N SER A 19 10.98 8.01 -4.10
CA SER A 19 10.89 7.80 -2.66
C SER A 19 9.60 8.44 -2.16
N GLY A 20 8.81 7.67 -1.43
CA GLY A 20 7.53 8.10 -0.88
C GLY A 20 7.43 7.82 0.62
N GLN A 21 6.76 8.72 1.32
CA GLN A 21 6.27 8.49 2.68
C GLN A 21 4.81 8.06 2.58
N ILE A 22 4.43 6.98 3.28
CA ILE A 22 3.02 6.72 3.56
C ILE A 22 2.54 7.88 4.41
N LYS A 23 1.45 8.50 3.99
CA LYS A 23 0.81 9.58 4.73
C LYS A 23 -0.34 9.03 5.56
N GLU A 24 -1.17 8.19 4.94
CA GLU A 24 -2.39 7.69 5.55
C GLU A 24 -2.66 6.25 5.11
N VAL A 25 -3.26 5.49 6.01
CA VAL A 25 -3.86 4.18 5.73
C VAL A 25 -5.32 4.31 6.12
N LEU A 26 -6.20 4.23 5.13
CA LEU A 26 -7.64 4.31 5.32
C LEU A 26 -8.21 2.90 5.24
N ILE A 27 -9.05 2.54 6.20
CA ILE A 27 -9.83 1.31 6.17
C ILE A 27 -11.27 1.72 5.91
N ASN A 28 -11.76 1.42 4.72
CA ASN A 28 -13.12 1.70 4.30
C ASN A 28 -13.96 0.46 4.61
N GLU A 29 -14.66 0.46 5.73
CA GLU A 29 -15.56 -0.62 6.12
C GLU A 29 -17.01 -0.19 5.93
N ASP A 30 -17.81 -1.06 5.31
CA ASP A 30 -19.27 -0.98 5.34
C ASP A 30 -19.77 -2.01 6.36
N PHE A 31 -20.36 -1.53 7.46
CA PHE A 31 -20.92 -2.38 8.52
C PHE A 31 -22.01 -3.34 8.00
N LEU A 32 -22.75 -2.95 6.97
CA LEU A 32 -23.79 -3.77 6.36
C LEU A 32 -23.21 -4.79 5.37
N LYS A 33 -22.01 -4.52 4.84
CA LYS A 33 -21.33 -5.39 3.87
C LYS A 33 -19.84 -5.52 4.18
N PRO A 34 -19.46 -6.28 5.21
CA PRO A 34 -18.06 -6.43 5.62
C PRO A 34 -17.15 -6.99 4.53
N LYS A 35 -17.70 -7.74 3.56
CA LYS A 35 -16.94 -8.32 2.44
C LYS A 35 -16.55 -7.29 1.36
N GLU A 36 -17.15 -6.10 1.39
CA GLU A 36 -16.84 -5.00 0.47
C GLU A 36 -15.78 -4.04 1.05
N ALA A 37 -15.23 -4.32 2.24
CA ALA A 37 -14.24 -3.43 2.82
C ALA A 37 -12.97 -3.34 1.97
N SER A 38 -12.38 -2.14 1.94
CA SER A 38 -11.14 -1.86 1.23
C SER A 38 -10.13 -1.15 2.12
N VAL A 39 -8.84 -1.36 1.84
CA VAL A 39 -7.75 -0.65 2.49
C VAL A 39 -7.05 0.20 1.45
N SER A 40 -6.99 1.50 1.71
CA SER A 40 -6.33 2.48 0.85
C SER A 40 -5.05 2.98 1.51
N ILE A 41 -3.91 2.77 0.85
CA ILE A 41 -2.61 3.27 1.28
C ILE A 41 -2.29 4.53 0.46
N CYS A 42 -2.36 5.68 1.12
CA CYS A 42 -2.06 6.96 0.52
C CYS A 42 -0.58 7.31 0.73
N PHE A 43 0.12 7.61 -0.35
CA PHE A 43 1.53 7.99 -0.31
C PHE A 43 1.79 9.29 -1.03
N ARG A 44 2.81 10.01 -0.55
CA ARG A 44 3.31 11.23 -1.19
C ARG A 44 4.82 11.11 -1.39
N GLY A 45 5.24 11.21 -2.63
CA GLY A 45 6.63 11.38 -3.05
C GLY A 45 7.01 12.84 -3.20
N LYS A 46 8.22 13.09 -3.71
CA LYS A 46 8.77 14.45 -3.89
C LYS A 46 7.95 15.32 -4.86
N SER A 47 7.41 14.71 -5.92
CA SER A 47 6.68 15.41 -6.99
C SER A 47 5.38 14.69 -7.41
N SER A 48 4.96 13.67 -6.66
CA SER A 48 3.77 12.87 -6.97
C SER A 48 3.09 12.38 -5.69
N SER A 49 1.82 12.04 -5.81
CA SER A 49 1.04 11.32 -4.80
C SER A 49 0.22 10.24 -5.47
N GLY A 50 -0.14 9.22 -4.70
CA GLY A 50 -0.98 8.14 -5.20
C GLY A 50 -1.66 7.41 -4.07
N ILE A 51 -2.69 6.66 -4.45
CA ILE A 51 -3.45 5.80 -3.57
C ILE A 51 -3.34 4.39 -4.13
N VAL A 52 -2.95 3.44 -3.28
CA VAL A 52 -3.04 2.01 -3.58
C VAL A 52 -4.23 1.47 -2.82
N GLU A 53 -5.30 1.16 -3.53
CA GLU A 53 -6.49 0.54 -2.95
C GLU A 53 -6.43 -0.98 -3.14
N MET A 54 -6.77 -1.71 -2.08
CA MET A 54 -6.82 -3.17 -2.06
C MET A 54 -8.13 -3.61 -1.40
N ASN A 55 -8.79 -4.61 -1.98
CA ASN A 55 -9.91 -5.27 -1.30
C ASN A 55 -9.40 -6.28 -0.25
N ILE A 56 -10.31 -6.76 0.60
CA ILE A 56 -9.97 -7.76 1.63
C ILE A 56 -9.27 -9.00 1.06
N LYS A 57 -9.72 -9.54 -0.08
CA LYS A 57 -9.14 -10.77 -0.65
C LYS A 57 -7.68 -10.56 -1.07
N GLU A 58 -7.38 -9.41 -1.66
CA GLU A 58 -6.02 -9.01 -2.04
C GLU A 58 -5.13 -8.83 -0.82
N LEU A 59 -5.66 -8.17 0.22
CA LEU A 59 -4.94 -7.97 1.48
C LEU A 59 -4.65 -9.30 2.19
N GLU A 60 -5.63 -10.21 2.27
CA GLU A 60 -5.45 -11.54 2.85
C GLU A 60 -4.42 -12.36 2.08
N SER A 61 -4.47 -12.30 0.74
CA SER A 61 -3.49 -12.97 -0.11
C SER A 61 -2.08 -12.42 0.12
N LEU A 62 -1.95 -11.08 0.19
CA LEU A 62 -0.68 -10.43 0.50
C LEU A 62 -0.16 -10.88 1.88
N TYR A 63 -1.02 -10.85 2.90
CA TYR A 63 -0.66 -11.26 4.26
C TYR A 63 -0.23 -12.71 4.32
N LYS A 64 -0.96 -13.64 3.69
CA LYS A 64 -0.59 -15.07 3.65
C LYS A 64 0.79 -15.29 3.01
N ASN A 65 1.13 -14.52 1.98
CA ASN A 65 2.42 -14.64 1.29
C ASN A 65 3.57 -13.96 2.04
N VAL A 66 3.29 -12.88 2.78
CA VAL A 66 4.29 -12.05 3.44
C VAL A 66 4.53 -12.47 4.89
N ALA A 67 3.49 -12.87 5.63
CA ALA A 67 3.59 -13.21 7.05
C ALA A 67 4.64 -14.30 7.36
N PRO A 68 4.75 -15.40 6.58
CA PRO A 68 5.79 -16.41 6.84
C PRO A 68 7.21 -15.88 6.60
N LYS A 69 7.35 -14.86 5.74
CA LYS A 69 8.63 -14.27 5.33
C LYS A 69 8.93 -12.97 6.08
N ILE A 70 8.07 -12.57 7.02
CA ILE A 70 8.16 -11.27 7.69
C ILE A 70 9.46 -11.14 8.49
N ALA A 71 9.97 -12.24 9.04
CA ALA A 71 11.25 -12.31 9.72
C ALA A 71 12.46 -12.06 8.78
N MET A 72 12.30 -12.31 7.48
CA MET A 72 13.32 -12.07 6.45
C MET A 72 13.25 -10.63 5.90
N LEU A 73 12.14 -9.93 6.12
CA LEU A 73 11.98 -8.55 5.70
C LEU A 73 12.61 -7.62 6.74
N LYS A 74 13.81 -7.11 6.43
CA LYS A 74 14.46 -6.07 7.25
C LYS A 74 13.54 -4.82 7.33
N ASN A 75 13.34 -4.31 8.54
CA ASN A 75 12.59 -3.08 8.87
C ASN A 75 11.06 -3.16 8.80
N VAL A 76 10.43 -4.32 9.04
CA VAL A 76 8.99 -4.37 9.28
C VAL A 76 8.68 -3.93 10.71
N LYS A 77 7.99 -2.79 10.85
CA LYS A 77 7.51 -2.29 12.15
C LYS A 77 6.01 -2.60 12.29
N VAL A 78 5.68 -3.64 13.05
CA VAL A 78 4.29 -3.96 13.40
C VAL A 78 3.87 -3.04 14.54
N MET A 79 2.93 -2.12 14.29
CA MET A 79 2.33 -1.32 15.35
C MET A 79 1.29 -2.16 16.07
N LYS A 80 1.57 -2.55 17.31
CA LYS A 80 0.59 -3.18 18.20
C LYS A 80 -0.10 -2.08 18.98
N PHE A 81 -1.40 -1.93 18.79
CA PHE A 81 -2.24 -1.09 19.63
C PHE A 81 -2.77 -1.98 20.77
N GLY A 82 -2.46 -1.62 22.01
CA GLY A 82 -3.00 -2.30 23.18
C GLY A 82 -4.52 -2.17 23.22
N LYS A 83 -5.19 -3.20 23.76
CA LYS A 83 -6.63 -3.14 24.06
C LYS A 83 -6.94 -2.03 25.04
#